data_AF-A0A1V8M703-F1
#
_entry.id   AF-A0A1V8M703-F1
#
_cell.length_a   1.000
_cell.length_b   1.000
_cell.length_c   1.000
_cell.angle_alpha   90.00
_cell.angle_beta   90.00
_cell.angle_gamma   90.00
#
_symmetry.space_group_name_H-M   'P 1'
#
loop_
_entity.id
_entity.type
_entity.pdbx_description
1 polymer ?
#
loop_
_entity_poly.entity_id
_entity_poly.type
_entity_poly.pdbx_seq_one_letter_code
_entity_poly.pdbx_strand_id
1 'polypeptide(L)'
;MQNIKYQKAQQGFTLIELMIVVAIIGILASIALPAYQDYIVKANAGAAVGNLGGQKIKVAEAFSLGVGNDGAPGTLGCKDTGNSDIPDCGTGGVLSTSVGGVTAKLTPSTATTGKIDWACEISSSTSTITSSNIPKQCTVGS
;
A
#
# COMPACT_ATOMS: atom_id res chain seq x y z
N MET A 1 -6.74 64.54 -42.02
CA MET A 1 -6.93 63.78 -40.77
C MET A 1 -6.16 62.47 -40.91
N GLN A 2 -4.94 62.38 -40.39
CA GLN A 2 -4.16 61.13 -40.44
C GLN A 2 -4.51 60.27 -39.22
N ASN A 3 -5.12 59.12 -39.47
CA ASN A 3 -5.45 58.12 -38.44
C ASN A 3 -4.17 57.42 -37.99
N ILE A 4 -3.69 57.73 -36.78
CA ILE A 4 -2.60 57.00 -36.14
C ILE A 4 -3.14 55.64 -35.68
N LYS A 5 -2.80 54.57 -36.41
CA LYS A 5 -3.05 53.19 -35.99
C LYS A 5 -1.98 52.77 -34.99
N TYR A 6 -2.33 52.63 -33.71
CA TYR A 6 -1.48 51.99 -32.71
C TYR A 6 -1.42 50.48 -33.00
N GLN A 7 -0.32 50.02 -33.57
CA GLN A 7 -0.01 48.59 -33.65
C GLN A 7 0.31 48.11 -32.23
N LYS A 8 -0.55 47.29 -31.63
CA LYS A 8 -0.18 46.58 -30.39
C LYS A 8 0.96 45.62 -30.73
N ALA A 9 2.15 45.88 -30.19
CA ALA A 9 3.26 44.94 -30.31
C ALA A 9 2.84 43.61 -29.66
N GLN A 10 2.92 42.53 -30.42
CA GLN A 10 2.61 41.19 -29.94
C GLN A 10 3.71 40.77 -28.95
N GLN A 11 3.43 40.89 -27.66
CA GLN A 11 4.31 40.42 -26.59
C GLN A 11 4.16 38.91 -26.45
N GLY A 12 4.90 38.15 -27.27
CA GLY A 12 5.02 36.71 -27.13
C GLY A 12 6.08 36.33 -26.09
N PHE A 13 5.90 35.18 -25.45
CA PHE A 13 6.92 34.55 -24.61
C PHE A 13 8.16 34.23 -25.46
N THR A 14 9.35 34.56 -24.97
CA THR A 14 10.59 34.25 -25.70
C THR A 14 10.95 32.77 -25.54
N LEU A 15 11.61 32.21 -26.55
CA LEU A 15 12.08 30.82 -26.51
C LEU A 15 13.08 30.62 -25.36
N ILE A 16 13.88 31.65 -25.05
CA ILE A 16 14.83 31.63 -23.93
C ILE A 16 14.14 31.61 -22.57
N GLU A 17 13.05 32.36 -22.37
CA GLU A 17 12.26 32.28 -21.13
C GLU A 17 11.69 30.88 -20.94
N LEU A 18 11.17 30.28 -22.01
CA LEU A 18 10.61 28.93 -21.95
C LEU A 18 11.70 27.89 -21.62
N MET A 19 12.90 28.01 -22.21
CA MET A 19 14.02 27.12 -21.90
C MET A 19 14.48 27.21 -20.44
N ILE A 20 14.51 28.41 -19.86
CA ILE A 20 14.86 28.59 -18.44
C ILE A 20 13.81 27.93 -17.54
N VAL A 21 12.52 28.09 -17.86
CA VAL A 21 11.43 27.46 -17.10
C VAL A 21 11.55 25.94 -17.13
N VAL A 22 11.80 25.35 -18.30
CA VAL A 22 11.99 23.89 -18.43
C VAL A 22 13.21 23.41 -17.64
N ALA A 23 14.31 24.16 -17.65
CA ALA A 23 15.51 23.83 -16.88
C ALA A 23 15.22 23.79 -15.36
N ILE A 24 14.48 24.78 -14.84
CA ILE A 24 14.10 24.83 -13.42
C ILE A 24 13.16 23.67 -13.06
N ILE A 25 12.14 23.41 -13.88
CA ILE A 25 11.21 22.28 -13.66
C ILE A 25 11.96 20.95 -13.68
N GLY A 26 12.95 20.78 -14.57
CA GLY A 26 13.78 19.57 -14.63
C GLY A 26 14.54 19.31 -13.32
N ILE A 27 15.13 20.34 -12.71
CA ILE A 27 15.82 20.21 -11.42
C ILE A 27 14.83 19.82 -10.32
N LEU A 28 13.69 20.51 -10.22
CA LEU A 28 12.68 20.21 -9.21
C LEU A 28 12.09 18.80 -9.37
N ALA A 29 11.82 18.37 -10.61
CA ALA A 29 11.26 17.06 -10.90
C ALA A 29 12.19 15.92 -10.49
N SER A 30 13.52 16.09 -10.63
CA SER A 30 14.50 15.08 -10.24
C SER A 30 14.46 14.72 -8.74
N ILE A 31 14.05 15.66 -7.88
CA ILE A 31 13.93 15.46 -6.44
C ILE A 31 12.48 15.08 -6.07
N ALA A 32 11.50 15.71 -6.72
CA ALA A 32 10.09 15.54 -6.39
C ALA A 32 9.54 14.17 -6.80
N LEU A 33 9.95 13.64 -7.97
CA LEU A 33 9.47 12.35 -8.47
C LEU A 33 9.78 11.17 -7.53
N PRO A 34 11.04 10.93 -7.09
CA PRO A 34 11.32 9.82 -6.18
C PRO A 34 10.60 9.97 -4.84
N ALA A 35 10.55 11.19 -4.29
CA ALA A 35 9.83 11.46 -3.04
C ALA A 35 8.32 11.20 -3.16
N TYR A 36 7.71 11.55 -4.30
CA TYR A 36 6.30 11.27 -4.56
C TYR A 36 6.03 9.77 -4.71
N GLN A 37 6.91 9.03 -5.39
CA GLN A 37 6.81 7.58 -5.50
C GLN A 37 6.84 6.91 -4.12
N ASP A 38 7.78 7.29 -3.25
CA ASP A 38 7.85 6.81 -1.88
C ASP A 38 6.57 7.09 -1.08
N TYR A 39 5.98 8.27 -1.25
CA TYR A 39 4.72 8.62 -0.61
C TYR A 39 3.56 7.72 -1.07
N ILE A 40 3.45 7.46 -2.37
CA ILE A 40 2.41 6.58 -2.93
C ILE A 40 2.60 5.14 -2.46
N VAL A 41 3.82 4.62 -2.43
CA VAL A 41 4.12 3.28 -1.89
C VAL A 41 3.68 3.18 -0.43
N LYS A 42 4.01 4.18 0.39
CA LYS A 42 3.64 4.22 1.80
C LYS A 42 2.13 4.27 2.02
N ALA A 43 1.43 5.08 1.22
CA ALA A 43 -0.02 5.18 1.26
C ALA A 43 -0.69 3.85 0.87
N ASN A 44 -0.23 3.22 -0.21
CA ASN A 44 -0.73 1.94 -0.67
C ASN A 44 -0.44 0.81 0.33
N ALA A 45 0.77 0.77 0.90
CA ALA A 45 1.13 -0.20 1.95
C ALA A 45 0.24 -0.04 3.19
N GLY A 46 0.00 1.20 3.62
CA GLY A 46 -0.91 1.50 4.74
C GLY A 46 -2.35 1.07 4.46
N ALA A 47 -2.86 1.35 3.26
CA ALA A 47 -4.20 0.93 2.84
C ALA A 47 -4.32 -0.59 2.77
N ALA A 48 -3.34 -1.29 2.20
CA ALA A 48 -3.31 -2.74 2.11
C ALA A 48 -3.35 -3.38 3.51
N VAL A 49 -2.50 -2.92 4.45
CA VAL A 49 -2.52 -3.41 5.84
C VAL A 49 -3.85 -3.08 6.53
N GLY A 50 -4.40 -1.88 6.30
CA GLY A 50 -5.68 -1.44 6.86
C GLY A 50 -6.85 -2.33 6.43
N ASN A 51 -6.91 -2.70 5.15
CA ASN A 51 -7.94 -3.58 4.59
C ASN A 51 -7.95 -4.97 5.24
N LEU A 52 -6.79 -5.46 5.69
CA LEU A 52 -6.66 -6.74 6.38
C LEU A 52 -7.07 -6.68 7.86
N GLY A 53 -7.27 -5.49 8.44
CA GLY A 53 -7.58 -5.31 9.85
C GLY A 53 -8.84 -6.06 10.30
N GLY A 54 -9.93 -5.96 9.51
CA GLY A 54 -11.18 -6.67 9.78
C GLY A 54 -11.06 -8.20 9.61
N GLN A 55 -10.18 -8.67 8.72
CA GLN A 55 -9.96 -10.10 8.50
C GLN A 55 -9.24 -10.76 9.68
N LYS A 56 -8.44 -10.02 10.47
CA LYS A 56 -7.83 -10.56 11.70
C LYS A 56 -8.86 -11.06 12.70
N ILE A 57 -10.02 -10.39 12.77
CA ILE A 57 -11.11 -10.76 13.67
C ILE A 57 -11.66 -12.14 13.28
N LYS A 58 -11.81 -12.39 11.98
CA LYS A 58 -12.27 -13.67 11.43
C LYS A 58 -11.32 -14.82 11.77
N VAL A 59 -10.01 -14.60 11.67
CA VAL A 59 -9.00 -15.59 12.08
C VAL A 59 -9.04 -15.84 13.59
N ALA A 60 -9.21 -14.79 14.40
CA ALA A 60 -9.30 -14.92 15.85
C ALA A 60 -10.57 -15.64 16.32
N GLU A 61 -11.70 -15.38 15.65
CA GLU A 61 -12.97 -16.07 15.88
C GLU A 61 -12.85 -17.56 15.54
N ALA A 62 -12.33 -17.88 14.34
CA ALA A 62 -12.13 -19.26 13.91
C ALA A 62 -11.18 -20.03 14.86
N PHE A 63 -10.11 -19.38 15.31
CA PHE A 63 -9.19 -19.94 16.30
C PHE A 63 -9.87 -20.25 17.64
N SER A 64 -10.74 -19.34 18.10
CA SER A 64 -11.45 -19.47 19.38
C SER A 64 -12.55 -20.55 19.34
N LEU A 65 -13.24 -20.69 18.22
CA LEU A 65 -14.27 -21.71 17.99
C LEU A 65 -13.68 -23.08 17.64
N GLY A 66 -12.38 -23.14 17.34
CA GLY A 66 -11.70 -24.36 16.91
C GLY A 66 -12.04 -24.81 15.49
N VAL A 67 -12.52 -23.90 14.64
CA VAL A 67 -12.84 -24.15 13.22
C VAL A 67 -11.69 -23.69 12.30
N GLY A 68 -10.45 -23.83 12.77
CA GLY A 68 -9.23 -23.46 12.05
C GLY A 68 -8.99 -24.27 10.78
N ASN A 69 -7.78 -24.18 10.19
CA ASN A 69 -7.43 -24.82 8.91
C ASN A 69 -7.74 -26.33 8.85
N ASP A 70 -7.86 -27.00 10.00
CA ASP A 70 -8.13 -28.43 10.12
C ASP A 70 -9.29 -28.76 11.10
N GLY A 71 -10.11 -27.76 11.48
CA GLY A 71 -11.24 -27.96 12.40
C GLY A 71 -10.85 -28.37 13.82
N ALA A 72 -9.57 -28.20 14.20
CA ALA A 72 -9.06 -28.50 15.52
C ALA A 72 -8.89 -27.21 16.36
N PRO A 73 -9.30 -27.21 17.65
CA PRO A 73 -9.06 -26.12 18.59
C PRO A 73 -7.58 -25.73 18.67
N GLY A 74 -7.29 -24.43 18.68
CA GLY A 74 -5.92 -23.92 18.82
C GLY A 74 -5.08 -23.97 17.54
N THR A 75 -5.69 -24.23 16.38
CA THR A 75 -5.01 -24.15 15.07
C THR A 75 -5.30 -22.84 14.36
N LEU A 76 -4.28 -22.28 13.70
CA LEU A 76 -4.42 -21.05 12.92
C LEU A 76 -5.02 -21.35 11.55
N GLY A 77 -6.00 -20.56 11.15
CA GLY A 77 -6.74 -20.75 9.92
C GLY A 77 -8.19 -20.37 10.10
N CYS A 78 -8.90 -20.26 8.99
CA CYS A 78 -10.33 -20.09 8.97
C CYS A 78 -10.81 -20.78 7.71
N LYS A 79 -11.68 -21.78 7.92
CA LYS A 79 -12.32 -22.54 6.87
C LYS A 79 -13.82 -22.36 7.01
N ASP A 80 -14.52 -22.05 5.93
CA ASP A 80 -15.98 -22.11 5.96
C ASP A 80 -16.42 -23.57 6.05
N THR A 81 -16.65 -24.05 7.28
CA THR A 81 -17.12 -25.42 7.52
C THR A 81 -18.64 -25.51 7.70
N GLY A 82 -19.43 -24.50 7.31
CA GLY A 82 -20.88 -24.66 7.47
C GLY A 82 -21.75 -23.44 7.25
N ASN A 83 -21.48 -22.59 6.24
CA ASN A 83 -22.31 -21.41 5.96
C ASN A 83 -22.28 -20.39 7.10
N SER A 84 -21.19 -20.37 7.86
CA SER A 84 -20.83 -19.24 8.72
C SER A 84 -20.09 -18.27 7.80
N ASP A 85 -20.51 -17.01 7.72
CA ASP A 85 -20.02 -15.99 6.76
C ASP A 85 -18.53 -15.57 6.95
N ILE A 86 -17.64 -16.53 7.19
CA ILE A 86 -16.22 -16.43 7.42
C ILE A 86 -15.51 -16.85 6.11
N PRO A 87 -15.06 -15.91 5.26
CA PRO A 87 -14.30 -16.22 4.06
C PRO A 87 -13.03 -16.98 4.41
N ASP A 88 -12.71 -18.00 3.63
CA ASP A 88 -11.46 -18.76 3.74
C ASP A 88 -10.26 -17.81 3.75
N CYS A 89 -9.51 -17.83 4.85
CA CYS A 89 -8.16 -17.30 4.88
C CYS A 89 -7.21 -18.44 4.47
N GLY A 90 -6.12 -18.10 3.79
CA GLY A 90 -5.19 -19.11 3.28
C GLY A 90 -4.65 -20.04 4.37
N THR A 91 -3.95 -21.10 3.97
CA THR A 91 -3.39 -22.10 4.88
C THR A 91 -2.67 -21.45 6.07
N GLY A 92 -3.02 -21.85 7.29
CA GLY A 92 -2.43 -21.28 8.51
C GLY A 92 -2.93 -19.88 8.90
N GLY A 93 -4.02 -19.39 8.30
CA GLY A 93 -4.63 -18.10 8.65
C GLY A 93 -3.93 -16.89 8.03
N VAL A 94 -3.08 -17.11 7.02
CA VAL A 94 -2.35 -16.04 6.34
C VAL A 94 -3.32 -15.19 5.54
N LEU A 95 -3.21 -13.88 5.72
CA LEU A 95 -4.00 -12.87 5.04
C LEU A 95 -3.13 -12.13 4.05
N SER A 96 -3.62 -11.88 2.84
CA SER A 96 -2.88 -11.13 1.82
C SER A 96 -3.82 -10.28 0.99
N THR A 97 -3.40 -9.05 0.68
CA THR A 97 -4.10 -8.17 -0.24
C THR A 97 -3.11 -7.25 -0.96
N SER A 98 -3.49 -6.78 -2.15
CA SER A 98 -2.67 -5.87 -2.95
C SER A 98 -3.44 -4.60 -3.26
N VAL A 99 -2.79 -3.45 -3.05
CA VAL A 99 -3.33 -2.11 -3.38
C VAL A 99 -2.27 -1.39 -4.19
N GLY A 100 -2.61 -0.96 -5.41
CA GLY A 100 -1.69 -0.21 -6.26
C GLY A 100 -0.37 -0.92 -6.57
N GLY A 101 -0.37 -2.26 -6.64
CA GLY A 101 0.84 -3.07 -6.88
C GLY A 101 1.74 -3.28 -5.66
N VAL A 102 1.30 -2.85 -4.48
CA VAL A 102 1.94 -3.13 -3.19
C VAL A 102 1.09 -4.17 -2.45
N THR A 103 1.70 -5.30 -2.12
CA THR A 103 1.07 -6.42 -1.44
C THR A 103 1.42 -6.39 0.04
N ALA A 104 0.41 -6.44 0.90
CA ALA A 104 0.58 -6.68 2.32
C ALA A 104 0.21 -8.12 2.64
N LYS A 105 1.08 -8.80 3.38
CA LYS A 105 0.88 -10.15 3.87
C LYS A 105 0.97 -10.13 5.40
N LEU A 106 -0.07 -10.64 6.06
CA LEU A 106 -0.11 -10.81 7.50
C LEU A 106 -0.10 -12.29 7.83
N THR A 107 0.94 -12.72 8.52
CA THR A 107 1.11 -14.12 8.94
C THR A 107 0.84 -14.21 10.44
N PRO A 108 -0.23 -14.90 10.86
CA PRO A 108 -0.48 -15.12 12.26
C PRO A 108 0.48 -16.17 12.83
N SER A 109 0.76 -16.07 14.11
CA SER A 109 1.48 -17.05 14.91
C SER A 109 0.83 -17.12 16.30
N THR A 110 0.80 -18.30 16.91
CA THR A 110 0.28 -18.45 18.26
C THR A 110 1.38 -18.11 19.25
N ALA A 111 1.10 -17.17 20.15
CA ALA A 111 1.92 -16.95 21.33
C ALA A 111 1.58 -18.00 22.39
N THR A 112 2.42 -18.11 23.43
CA THR A 112 2.04 -18.81 24.65
C THR A 112 0.80 -18.11 25.25
N THR A 113 -0.28 -18.86 25.46
CA THR A 113 -1.55 -18.41 26.09
C THR A 113 -2.49 -17.59 25.18
N GLY A 114 -3.18 -18.25 24.23
CA GLY A 114 -4.42 -17.73 23.61
C GLY A 114 -4.34 -16.42 22.81
N LYS A 115 -3.14 -15.87 22.62
CA LYS A 115 -2.87 -14.64 21.87
C LYS A 115 -2.36 -15.00 20.47
N ILE A 116 -2.89 -14.32 19.45
CA ILE A 116 -2.41 -14.40 18.07
C ILE A 116 -1.48 -13.20 17.82
N ASP A 117 -0.21 -13.49 17.57
CA ASP A 117 0.77 -12.54 17.07
C ASP A 117 0.72 -12.45 15.55
N TRP A 118 0.97 -11.27 15.01
CA TRP A 118 0.89 -11.01 13.57
C TRP A 118 2.22 -10.46 13.06
N ALA A 119 2.91 -11.24 12.24
CA ALA A 119 3.97 -10.72 11.40
C ALA A 119 3.35 -9.99 10.20
N CYS A 120 3.91 -8.85 9.82
CA CYS A 120 3.49 -8.09 8.65
C CYS A 120 4.65 -7.96 7.67
N GLU A 121 4.44 -8.39 6.43
CA GLU A 121 5.40 -8.27 5.33
C GLU A 121 4.77 -7.44 4.20
N ILE A 122 5.53 -6.52 3.62
CA ILE A 122 5.14 -5.73 2.45
C ILE A 122 6.06 -6.07 1.28
N SER A 123 5.49 -6.43 0.14
CA SER A 123 6.22 -6.70 -1.11
C SER A 123 5.60 -5.97 -2.30
N SER A 124 6.37 -5.76 -3.37
CA SER A 124 5.92 -5.14 -4.62
C SER A 124 6.83 -5.59 -5.75
N SER A 125 6.24 -5.82 -6.93
CA SER A 125 6.96 -6.11 -8.15
C SER A 125 7.17 -4.89 -9.04
N THR A 126 6.57 -3.75 -8.70
CA THR A 126 6.53 -2.55 -9.54
C THR A 126 7.18 -1.33 -8.92
N SER A 127 7.39 -1.35 -7.59
CA SER A 127 7.93 -0.21 -6.84
C SER A 127 9.06 -0.63 -5.92
N THR A 128 10.04 0.25 -5.72
CA THR A 128 11.10 0.03 -4.73
C THR A 128 10.54 0.19 -3.32
N ILE A 129 10.63 -0.87 -2.52
CA ILE A 129 10.20 -0.86 -1.12
C ILE A 129 11.43 -0.86 -0.21
N THR A 130 11.38 -0.03 0.82
CA THR A 130 12.37 0.03 1.89
C THR A 130 11.67 0.07 3.24
N SER A 131 12.39 -0.20 4.33
CA SER A 131 11.85 -0.06 5.69
C SER A 131 11.40 1.38 6.03
N SER A 132 11.87 2.39 5.28
CA SER A 132 11.50 3.80 5.46
C SER A 132 10.14 4.16 4.89
N ASN A 133 9.75 3.51 3.79
CA ASN A 133 8.54 3.82 3.02
C ASN A 133 7.37 2.85 3.26
N ILE A 134 7.43 2.03 4.32
CA ILE A 134 6.33 1.13 4.75
C ILE A 134 5.89 1.42 6.19
N PRO A 135 4.74 0.90 6.64
CA PRO A 135 4.32 1.01 8.04
C PRO A 135 5.34 0.39 9.00
N LYS A 136 5.60 1.06 10.13
CA LYS A 136 6.65 0.67 11.09
C LYS A 136 6.49 -0.74 11.67
N GLN A 137 5.26 -1.23 11.75
CA GLN A 137 4.94 -2.58 12.22
C GLN A 137 5.20 -3.68 11.18
N CYS A 138 5.65 -3.33 9.97
CA CYS A 138 5.85 -4.26 8.86
C CYS A 138 7.32 -4.30 8.42
N THR A 139 7.73 -5.44 7.87
CA THR A 139 9.04 -5.65 7.25
C THR A 139 8.92 -5.74 5.73
N VAL A 140 10.03 -5.52 5.02
CA VAL A 140 10.08 -5.74 3.57
C VAL A 140 10.09 -7.24 3.33
N GLY A 141 9.09 -7.73 2.59
CA GLY A 141 9.00 -9.11 2.14
C GLY A 141 9.80 -9.33 0.86
N SER A 142 10.28 -10.56 0.67
CA SER A 142 10.87 -11.03 -0.59
C SER A 142 9.83 -11.18 -1.70
#